data_AF-A0A5N6BZU1-F1
#
_entry.id   AF-A0A5N6BZU1-F1
#
_cell.length_a   1.000
_cell.length_b   1.000
_cell.length_c   1.000
_cell.angle_alpha   90.00
_cell.angle_beta   90.00
_cell.angle_gamma   90.00
#
_symmetry.space_group_name_H-M   'P 1'
#
loop_
_entity.id
_entity.type
_entity.pdbx_description
1 polymer ?
#
loop_
_entity_poly.entity_id
_entity_poly.type
_entity_poly.pdbx_seq_one_letter_code
_entity_poly.pdbx_strand_id
1 'polypeptide(L)'
;MQEDTRRVQTAVLGGPGSYEPVLMPLDRAEALRFRAHHDLVGDTFWCGTHLGGCGKQLMDRIGQVKVPHFAHHADRVLHGCRRVNLGVDSADHLYIHQELSKWLKSQGMKPADNPVIDDDFASGGGCTALIVAPPRPLPLLAVQLIGDDASWRDRDRQLRTEDRAVQWIFGTRSRASHVALARDGYALRVRCETHGGTRRISVGAQIPGRPVEWELISGWRLTQSGISTGDIDHLRTSRIDTVGARQLADRGEHKVVGFPLDVSDLLIAPKETKTRPWLGDSERGSQSLPVRVRTGAGAVIGDALVVFPSAYAELAIGQQYQILGPASVRARVDPEQLTPYSIIDCSGLALLPAIRTPLLAPEVDTRPRTSPKRLTNTNDQEEPVATEARDAVVGSDDQQTAHLDRRKEMRIRESAAKVIQRLEQARSVGNRSRGRELLDRLGNMLKSLPSEKFRHELRQYAEYSAWLSPPIKDGRIQIGRRR
;
A
#
# COMPACT_ATOMS: atom_id res chain seq x y z
N MET A 1 -26.56 16.22 19.53
CA MET A 1 -25.41 16.48 18.64
C MET A 1 -25.94 17.24 17.45
N GLN A 2 -25.56 18.50 17.26
CA GLN A 2 -26.11 19.35 16.19
C GLN A 2 -25.57 18.84 14.84
N GLU A 3 -26.44 18.56 13.87
CA GLU A 3 -26.02 18.10 12.55
C GLU A 3 -25.16 19.17 11.85
N ASP A 4 -23.97 18.79 11.41
CA ASP A 4 -23.04 19.69 10.72
C ASP A 4 -23.51 19.91 9.27
N THR A 5 -24.22 21.02 9.06
CA THR A 5 -24.80 21.42 7.76
C THR A 5 -23.82 22.21 6.88
N ARG A 6 -22.53 22.31 7.25
CA ARG A 6 -21.55 23.07 6.49
C ARG A 6 -21.35 22.48 5.10
N ARG A 7 -21.37 23.35 4.09
CA ARG A 7 -21.20 22.95 2.69
C ARG A 7 -19.76 22.63 2.33
N VAL A 8 -18.80 23.52 2.57
CA VAL A 8 -17.38 23.27 2.32
C VAL A 8 -16.60 23.62 3.58
N GLN A 9 -16.00 22.60 4.20
CA GLN A 9 -15.37 22.77 5.51
C GLN A 9 -13.88 23.06 5.39
N THR A 10 -13.24 22.60 4.32
CA THR A 10 -11.78 22.69 4.15
C THR A 10 -11.38 23.40 2.87
N ALA A 11 -10.27 24.13 2.93
CA ALA A 11 -9.61 24.82 1.83
C ALA A 11 -8.09 24.63 1.93
N VAL A 12 -7.35 25.17 0.96
CA VAL A 12 -5.89 25.29 1.03
C VAL A 12 -5.47 26.76 0.91
N LEU A 13 -4.32 27.11 1.49
CA LEU A 13 -3.79 28.48 1.52
C LEU A 13 -2.91 28.80 0.30
N GLY A 14 -2.88 30.06 -0.12
CA GLY A 14 -1.91 30.61 -1.08
C GLY A 14 -2.13 30.25 -2.55
N GLY A 15 -2.69 29.08 -2.86
CA GLY A 15 -2.99 28.68 -4.22
C GLY A 15 -3.66 27.32 -4.35
N PRO A 16 -4.20 26.98 -5.54
CA PRO A 16 -5.00 25.77 -5.74
C PRO A 16 -4.21 24.46 -5.62
N GLY A 17 -2.90 24.48 -5.86
CA GLY A 17 -2.01 23.32 -5.71
C GLY A 17 -1.30 23.25 -4.36
N SER A 18 -1.70 24.07 -3.39
CA SER A 18 -1.05 24.10 -2.08
C SER A 18 -1.31 22.82 -1.27
N TYR A 19 -0.33 22.46 -0.44
CA TYR A 19 -0.40 21.38 0.54
C TYR A 19 -0.66 21.88 1.95
N GLU A 20 -1.01 23.16 2.11
CA GLU A 20 -1.31 23.78 3.41
C GLU A 20 -2.82 23.83 3.62
N PRO A 21 -3.42 22.85 4.31
CA PRO A 21 -4.84 22.80 4.52
C PRO A 21 -5.27 23.76 5.63
N VAL A 22 -6.50 24.26 5.51
CA VAL A 22 -7.20 24.97 6.58
C VAL A 22 -8.60 24.43 6.74
N LEU A 23 -9.08 24.45 7.98
CA LEU A 23 -10.41 24.04 8.37
C LEU A 23 -11.17 25.26 8.90
N MET A 24 -12.36 25.52 8.35
CA MET A 24 -13.22 26.58 8.85
C MET A 24 -13.70 26.23 10.27
N PRO A 25 -13.47 27.07 11.29
CA PRO A 25 -14.02 26.84 12.63
C PRO A 25 -15.55 26.75 12.61
N LEU A 26 -16.11 25.89 13.47
CA LEU A 26 -17.56 25.73 13.59
C LEU A 26 -18.17 26.91 14.37
N ASP A 27 -17.50 27.36 15.42
CA ASP A 27 -17.94 28.48 16.23
C ASP A 27 -17.74 29.80 15.48
N ARG A 28 -18.72 30.69 15.61
CA ARG A 28 -18.72 31.97 14.91
C ARG A 28 -17.63 32.91 15.43
N ALA A 29 -17.41 32.97 16.74
CA ALA A 29 -16.37 33.83 17.29
C ALA A 29 -14.98 33.33 16.91
N GLU A 30 -14.75 32.02 16.92
CA GLU A 30 -13.53 31.40 16.38
C GLU A 30 -13.34 31.68 14.89
N ALA A 31 -14.40 31.57 14.08
CA ALA A 31 -14.34 31.86 12.65
C ALA A 31 -14.00 33.34 12.38
N LEU A 32 -14.52 34.28 13.19
CA LEU A 32 -14.15 35.69 13.09
C LEU A 32 -12.68 35.94 13.44
N ARG A 33 -12.14 35.27 14.47
CA ARG A 33 -10.70 35.32 14.79
C ARG A 33 -9.86 34.71 13.68
N PHE A 34 -10.31 33.59 13.11
CA PHE A 34 -9.68 32.93 11.97
C PHE A 34 -9.60 33.87 10.75
N ARG A 35 -10.71 34.53 10.38
CA ARG A 35 -10.72 35.55 9.32
C ARG A 35 -9.73 36.66 9.61
N ALA A 36 -9.82 37.27 10.79
CA ALA A 36 -8.95 38.39 11.16
C ALA A 36 -7.46 38.00 11.08
N HIS A 37 -7.09 36.80 11.52
CA HIS A 37 -5.72 36.30 11.41
C HIS A 37 -5.26 36.20 9.95
N HIS A 38 -6.05 35.55 9.10
CA HIS A 38 -5.70 35.33 7.69
C HIS A 38 -5.74 36.62 6.85
N ASP A 39 -6.65 37.55 7.16
CA ASP A 39 -6.68 38.88 6.54
C ASP A 39 -5.40 39.68 6.89
N LEU A 40 -4.91 39.58 8.13
CA LEU A 40 -3.70 40.26 8.58
C LEU A 40 -2.43 39.76 7.89
N VAL A 41 -2.33 38.45 7.64
CA VAL A 41 -1.17 37.86 6.94
C VAL A 41 -1.32 37.85 5.41
N GLY A 42 -2.48 38.27 4.89
CA GLY A 42 -2.74 38.34 3.45
C GLY A 42 -3.00 36.98 2.79
N ASP A 43 -3.48 36.00 3.55
CA ASP A 43 -3.75 34.66 3.05
C ASP A 43 -4.97 34.61 2.12
N THR A 44 -4.94 33.69 1.18
CA THR A 44 -6.08 33.42 0.28
C THR A 44 -6.51 31.96 0.36
N PHE A 45 -7.82 31.74 0.33
CA PHE A 45 -8.40 30.39 0.41
C PHE A 45 -8.72 29.84 -0.96
N TRP A 46 -8.42 28.56 -1.19
CA TRP A 46 -8.63 27.91 -2.49
C TRP A 46 -9.33 26.58 -2.36
N CYS A 47 -10.17 26.28 -3.34
CA CYS A 47 -10.78 24.96 -3.55
C CYS A 47 -9.71 24.01 -4.12
N GLY A 48 -8.81 23.56 -3.25
CA GLY A 48 -7.55 22.89 -3.63
C GLY A 48 -7.73 21.66 -4.51
N THR A 49 -6.84 21.48 -5.48
CA THR A 49 -6.86 20.33 -6.40
C THR A 49 -6.52 19.03 -5.68
N HIS A 50 -5.64 19.08 -4.69
CA HIS A 50 -5.35 17.95 -3.79
C HIS A 50 -6.50 17.64 -2.81
N LEU A 51 -7.55 18.47 -2.75
CA LEU A 51 -8.79 18.15 -2.04
C LEU A 51 -9.89 17.61 -2.96
N GLY A 52 -9.56 17.33 -4.23
CA GLY A 52 -10.54 17.05 -5.29
C GLY A 52 -11.36 18.29 -5.70
N GLY A 53 -10.86 19.49 -5.39
CA GLY A 53 -11.47 20.77 -5.71
C GLY A 53 -11.24 21.23 -7.15
N CYS A 54 -11.91 22.32 -7.53
CA CYS A 54 -11.87 22.87 -8.89
C CYS A 54 -10.74 23.90 -9.11
N GLY A 55 -9.91 24.17 -8.10
CA GLY A 55 -8.81 25.13 -8.17
C GLY A 55 -9.22 26.60 -8.15
N LYS A 56 -10.50 26.93 -7.91
CA LYS A 56 -10.96 28.32 -7.81
C LYS A 56 -10.78 28.85 -6.38
N GLN A 57 -10.51 30.15 -6.28
CA GLN A 57 -10.46 30.86 -5.01
C GLN A 57 -11.84 30.81 -4.31
N LEU A 58 -11.79 30.71 -2.99
CA LEU A 58 -12.92 30.66 -2.08
C LEU A 58 -12.95 31.93 -1.23
N MET A 59 -14.15 32.30 -0.81
CA MET A 59 -14.37 33.23 0.30
C MET A 59 -14.84 32.46 1.52
N ASP A 60 -14.65 33.03 2.69
CA ASP A 60 -15.25 32.54 3.91
C ASP A 60 -16.62 33.22 4.16
N ARG A 61 -17.62 32.40 4.49
CA ARG A 61 -18.99 32.85 4.77
C ARG A 61 -19.28 32.67 6.25
N ILE A 62 -19.19 33.77 7.00
CA ILE A 62 -19.51 33.83 8.43
C ILE A 62 -20.84 34.56 8.61
N GLY A 63 -21.93 33.82 8.74
CA GLY A 63 -23.28 34.36 8.94
C GLY A 63 -23.58 34.65 10.42
N GLN A 64 -24.70 35.32 10.68
CA GLN A 64 -25.29 35.41 12.03
C GLN A 64 -26.04 34.12 12.41
N VAL A 65 -26.66 33.47 11.42
CA VAL A 65 -27.51 32.29 11.61
C VAL A 65 -26.90 31.03 11.00
N LYS A 66 -26.23 31.17 9.84
CA LYS A 66 -25.62 30.03 9.13
C LYS A 66 -24.25 29.71 9.71
N VAL A 67 -23.99 28.41 9.89
CA VAL A 67 -22.69 27.89 10.32
C VAL A 67 -21.58 28.37 9.38
N PRO A 68 -20.44 28.87 9.90
CA PRO A 68 -19.31 29.28 9.09
C PRO A 68 -18.83 28.19 8.13
N HIS A 69 -18.58 28.55 6.87
CA HIS A 69 -18.08 27.64 5.83
C HIS A 69 -17.33 28.41 4.74
N PHE A 70 -16.55 27.69 3.93
CA PHE A 70 -16.02 28.25 2.69
C PHE A 70 -17.06 28.21 1.56
N ALA A 71 -17.01 29.17 0.65
CA ALA A 71 -17.88 29.24 -0.50
C ALA A 71 -17.15 29.80 -1.72
N HIS A 72 -17.57 29.41 -2.92
CA HIS A 72 -17.08 30.06 -4.14
C HIS A 72 -17.72 31.44 -4.30
N HIS A 73 -16.96 32.38 -4.88
CA HIS A 73 -17.43 33.69 -5.32
C HIS A 73 -18.62 33.57 -6.29
N ALA A 74 -19.70 34.31 -6.04
CA ALA A 74 -20.98 34.18 -6.76
C ALA A 74 -20.93 34.78 -8.18
N ASP A 75 -20.14 35.84 -8.31
CA ASP A 75 -19.70 36.56 -9.51
C ASP A 75 -18.86 35.69 -10.46
N ARG A 76 -18.41 34.51 -10.01
CA ARG A 76 -17.82 33.46 -10.86
C ARG A 76 -18.82 32.32 -11.01
N VAL A 77 -19.85 32.52 -11.83
CA VAL A 77 -20.92 31.56 -12.15
C VAL A 77 -20.40 30.12 -12.12
N LEU A 78 -20.91 29.35 -11.16
CA LEU A 78 -20.54 27.96 -10.89
C LEU A 78 -21.25 27.04 -11.87
N HIS A 79 -20.62 26.77 -13.01
CA HIS A 79 -20.85 25.50 -13.71
C HIS A 79 -19.68 24.57 -13.37
N GLY A 80 -19.89 23.62 -12.45
CA GLY A 80 -19.10 22.39 -12.46
C GLY A 80 -18.00 22.18 -11.40
N CYS A 81 -18.08 22.77 -10.19
CA CYS A 81 -17.29 22.20 -9.09
C CYS A 81 -17.90 20.83 -8.72
N ARG A 82 -17.19 19.75 -9.04
CA ARG A 82 -17.62 18.36 -8.78
C ARG A 82 -17.02 17.79 -7.49
N ARG A 83 -16.48 18.64 -6.61
CA ARG A 83 -15.92 18.21 -5.34
C ARG A 83 -17.04 17.62 -4.48
N VAL A 84 -16.94 16.32 -4.18
CA VAL A 84 -17.94 15.57 -3.41
C VAL A 84 -17.56 15.52 -1.93
N ASN A 85 -16.27 15.40 -1.63
CA ASN A 85 -15.76 15.31 -0.26
C ASN A 85 -15.57 16.71 0.33
N LEU A 86 -16.56 17.14 1.09
CA LEU A 86 -16.62 18.50 1.65
C LEU A 86 -16.45 18.55 3.17
N GLY A 87 -16.44 17.40 3.84
CA GLY A 87 -16.25 17.25 5.28
C GLY A 87 -14.81 17.49 5.73
N VAL A 88 -14.62 17.56 7.06
CA VAL A 88 -13.31 17.76 7.70
C VAL A 88 -12.26 16.73 7.28
N ASP A 89 -12.65 15.48 7.04
CA ASP A 89 -11.74 14.38 6.72
C ASP A 89 -11.19 14.44 5.29
N SER A 90 -11.80 15.25 4.42
CA SER A 90 -11.35 15.44 3.04
C SER A 90 -9.92 15.99 2.94
N ALA A 91 -9.43 16.67 3.99
CA ALA A 91 -8.09 17.23 4.05
C ALA A 91 -7.12 16.42 4.93
N ASP A 92 -7.53 15.28 5.49
CA ASP A 92 -6.70 14.52 6.46
C ASP A 92 -5.33 14.17 5.91
N HIS A 93 -5.25 13.78 4.63
CA HIS A 93 -3.99 13.45 3.97
C HIS A 93 -3.02 14.64 3.92
N LEU A 94 -3.52 15.87 3.78
CA LEU A 94 -2.69 17.08 3.80
C LEU A 94 -2.22 17.42 5.21
N TYR A 95 -3.09 17.27 6.22
CA TYR A 95 -2.69 17.47 7.63
C TYR A 95 -1.67 16.41 8.08
N ILE A 96 -1.84 15.15 7.65
CA ILE A 96 -0.87 14.09 7.89
C ILE A 96 0.46 14.41 7.21
N HIS A 97 0.45 14.80 5.94
CA HIS A 97 1.67 15.24 5.25
C HIS A 97 2.36 16.37 6.02
N GLN A 98 1.62 17.41 6.41
CA GLN A 98 2.16 18.56 7.11
C GLN A 98 2.80 18.14 8.45
N GLU A 99 2.14 17.29 9.23
CA GLU A 99 2.66 16.83 10.52
C GLU A 99 3.89 15.94 10.35
N LEU A 100 3.86 14.98 9.42
CA LEU A 100 5.02 14.12 9.13
C LEU A 100 6.22 14.95 8.65
N SER A 101 5.98 15.92 7.77
CA SER A 101 7.04 16.81 7.27
C SER A 101 7.61 17.72 8.37
N LYS A 102 6.78 18.24 9.28
CA LYS A 102 7.23 18.99 10.47
C LYS A 102 8.05 18.10 11.42
N TRP A 103 7.59 16.88 11.67
CA TRP A 103 8.28 15.91 12.51
C TRP A 103 9.63 15.44 11.94
N LEU A 104 9.75 15.29 10.62
CA LEU A 104 11.03 15.01 9.98
C LEU A 104 11.98 16.22 10.09
N LYS A 105 11.46 17.43 9.87
CA LYS A 105 12.23 18.68 10.00
C LYS A 105 12.72 18.91 11.44
N SER A 106 11.93 18.58 12.46
CA SER A 106 12.37 18.70 13.87
C SER A 106 13.49 17.73 14.24
N GLN A 107 13.69 16.66 13.45
CA GLN A 107 14.82 15.75 13.57
C GLN A 107 16.02 16.14 12.67
N GLY A 108 16.02 17.35 12.11
CA GLY A 108 17.08 17.85 11.24
C GLY A 108 17.05 17.28 9.82
N MET A 109 15.97 16.60 9.42
CA MET A 109 15.83 16.01 8.09
C MET A 109 15.17 16.99 7.11
N LYS A 110 15.51 16.87 5.82
CA LYS A 110 14.87 17.61 4.73
C LYS A 110 14.05 16.65 3.87
N PRO A 111 12.79 16.36 4.21
CA PRO A 111 11.94 15.56 3.34
C PRO A 111 11.66 16.30 2.03
N ALA A 112 11.22 15.55 1.01
CA ALA A 112 10.66 16.15 -0.20
C ALA A 112 9.50 17.09 0.18
N ASP A 113 9.46 18.27 -0.44
CA ASP A 113 8.46 19.30 -0.11
C ASP A 113 7.03 18.85 -0.43
N ASN A 114 6.88 18.02 -1.47
CA ASN A 114 5.58 17.58 -1.98
C ASN A 114 5.39 16.08 -1.73
N PRO A 115 4.24 15.66 -1.18
CA PRO A 115 3.91 14.25 -1.06
C PRO A 115 3.50 13.67 -2.41
N VAL A 116 3.70 12.36 -2.59
CA VAL A 116 3.00 11.61 -3.66
C VAL A 116 1.63 11.22 -3.11
N ILE A 117 0.56 11.64 -3.76
CA ILE A 117 -0.82 11.38 -3.34
C ILE A 117 -1.45 10.40 -4.31
N ASP A 118 -2.07 9.35 -3.78
CA ASP A 118 -3.03 8.54 -4.55
C ASP A 118 -4.44 8.95 -4.16
N ASP A 119 -5.24 9.18 -5.18
CA ASP A 119 -6.59 9.64 -5.04
C ASP A 119 -7.52 8.99 -6.05
N ASP A 120 -8.81 9.10 -5.75
CA ASP A 120 -9.89 8.82 -6.68
C ASP A 120 -10.80 10.05 -6.84
N PHE A 121 -10.22 11.25 -6.81
CA PHE A 121 -11.01 12.49 -6.87
C PHE A 121 -11.84 12.58 -8.15
N ALA A 122 -11.34 12.02 -9.26
CA ALA A 122 -12.00 12.01 -10.55
C ALA A 122 -13.32 11.21 -10.56
N SER A 123 -13.48 10.24 -9.66
CA SER A 123 -14.69 9.44 -9.48
C SER A 123 -15.55 9.90 -8.30
N GLY A 124 -15.18 11.03 -7.67
CA GLY A 124 -15.82 11.53 -6.45
C GLY A 124 -15.30 10.90 -5.16
N GLY A 125 -14.27 10.06 -5.24
CA GLY A 125 -13.55 9.51 -4.10
C GLY A 125 -12.63 10.52 -3.42
N GLY A 126 -11.85 10.05 -2.46
CA GLY A 126 -10.87 10.85 -1.70
C GLY A 126 -9.44 10.41 -1.96
N CYS A 127 -8.52 10.97 -1.17
CA CYS A 127 -7.16 10.42 -1.06
C CYS A 127 -7.23 9.06 -0.36
N THR A 128 -6.61 8.04 -0.97
CA THR A 128 -6.54 6.68 -0.43
C THR A 128 -5.20 6.42 0.25
N ALA A 129 -4.13 7.01 -0.25
CA ALA A 129 -2.79 6.91 0.32
C ALA A 129 -1.93 8.13 -0.03
N LEU A 130 -0.86 8.32 0.76
CA LEU A 130 0.19 9.29 0.46
C LEU A 130 1.58 8.75 0.80
N ILE A 131 2.60 9.32 0.20
CA ILE A 131 4.01 9.04 0.49
C ILE A 131 4.74 10.32 0.87
N VAL A 132 5.47 10.27 1.97
CA VAL A 132 6.43 11.29 2.39
C VAL A 132 7.84 10.71 2.30
N ALA A 133 8.71 11.40 1.56
CA ALA A 133 10.05 10.92 1.24
C ALA A 133 11.13 11.68 2.03
N PRO A 134 11.69 11.12 3.12
CA PRO A 134 12.88 11.67 3.77
C PRO A 134 14.14 11.50 2.88
N PRO A 135 15.30 12.06 3.25
CA PRO A 135 16.57 11.76 2.59
C PRO A 135 16.94 10.27 2.66
N ARG A 136 17.62 9.74 1.63
CA ARG A 136 18.27 8.43 1.73
C ARG A 136 19.39 8.48 2.79
N PRO A 137 19.66 7.37 3.52
CA PRO A 137 19.13 6.02 3.34
C PRO A 137 17.85 5.70 4.11
N LEU A 138 17.13 6.70 4.65
CA LEU A 138 15.94 6.45 5.48
C LEU A 138 14.76 5.89 4.65
N PRO A 139 13.88 5.09 5.26
CA PRO A 139 12.74 4.50 4.56
C PRO A 139 11.73 5.55 4.08
N LEU A 140 11.01 5.25 3.01
CA LEU A 140 9.80 5.99 2.63
C LEU A 140 8.74 5.84 3.70
N LEU A 141 8.02 6.92 4.01
CA LEU A 141 6.83 6.86 4.85
C LEU A 141 5.61 6.71 3.94
N ALA A 142 5.05 5.51 3.88
CA ALA A 142 3.84 5.24 3.11
C ALA A 142 2.63 5.20 4.05
N VAL A 143 1.65 6.07 3.81
CA VAL A 143 0.43 6.16 4.61
C VAL A 143 -0.73 5.62 3.80
N GLN A 144 -1.38 4.56 4.26
CA GLN A 144 -2.63 4.05 3.67
C GLN A 144 -3.81 4.51 4.52
N LEU A 145 -4.64 5.43 4.00
CA LEU A 145 -5.80 5.96 4.72
C LEU A 145 -7.03 5.07 4.56
N ILE A 146 -7.27 4.61 3.33
CA ILE A 146 -8.40 3.77 2.93
C ILE A 146 -7.88 2.73 1.95
N GLY A 147 -8.23 1.46 2.13
CA GLY A 147 -7.80 0.39 1.24
C GLY A 147 -7.97 -0.98 1.87
N ASP A 148 -7.89 -2.00 1.01
CA ASP A 148 -7.91 -3.41 1.38
C ASP A 148 -6.50 -4.03 1.28
N ASP A 149 -6.42 -5.31 1.62
CA ASP A 149 -5.15 -6.04 1.64
C ASP A 149 -4.52 -6.16 0.25
N ALA A 150 -5.34 -6.31 -0.80
CA ALA A 150 -4.88 -6.48 -2.17
C ALA A 150 -4.22 -5.20 -2.69
N SER A 151 -4.93 -4.07 -2.58
CA SER A 151 -4.41 -2.75 -2.98
C SER A 151 -3.15 -2.37 -2.22
N TRP A 152 -3.08 -2.68 -0.92
CA TRP A 152 -1.86 -2.48 -0.14
C TRP A 152 -0.71 -3.38 -0.61
N ARG A 153 -0.93 -4.67 -0.86
CA ARG A 153 0.13 -5.61 -1.30
C ARG A 153 0.74 -5.20 -2.63
N ASP A 154 -0.09 -4.81 -3.59
CA ASP A 154 0.40 -4.37 -4.90
C ASP A 154 1.23 -3.09 -4.78
N ARG A 155 0.80 -2.18 -3.89
CA ARG A 155 1.55 -0.95 -3.60
C ARG A 155 2.85 -1.20 -2.84
N ASP A 156 2.84 -2.07 -1.84
CA ASP A 156 4.05 -2.48 -1.11
C ASP A 156 5.06 -3.12 -2.06
N ARG A 157 4.60 -3.96 -2.99
CA ARG A 157 5.44 -4.52 -4.06
C ARG A 157 6.04 -3.42 -4.91
N GLN A 158 5.22 -2.49 -5.42
CA GLN A 158 5.69 -1.39 -6.27
C GLN A 158 6.76 -0.54 -5.56
N LEU A 159 6.50 -0.10 -4.34
CA LEU A 159 7.41 0.78 -3.61
C LEU A 159 8.72 0.09 -3.24
N ARG A 160 8.69 -1.22 -2.98
CA ARG A 160 9.91 -1.99 -2.70
C ARG A 160 10.79 -2.22 -3.92
N THR A 161 10.28 -2.10 -5.14
CA THR A 161 11.12 -2.19 -6.35
C THR A 161 12.09 -1.01 -6.51
N GLU A 162 11.95 0.06 -5.72
CA GLU A 162 12.76 1.29 -5.83
C GLU A 162 14.07 1.27 -5.02
N ASP A 163 14.52 0.09 -4.59
CA ASP A 163 15.71 -0.12 -3.74
C ASP A 163 15.73 0.84 -2.53
N ARG A 164 14.58 0.89 -1.85
CA ARG A 164 14.36 1.74 -0.68
C ARG A 164 13.38 1.06 0.26
N ALA A 165 13.74 1.01 1.55
CA ALA A 165 12.86 0.49 2.58
C ALA A 165 11.58 1.34 2.70
N VAL A 166 10.47 0.71 3.12
CA VAL A 166 9.16 1.36 3.25
C VAL A 166 8.62 1.11 4.65
N GLN A 167 8.37 2.20 5.38
CA GLN A 167 7.65 2.20 6.64
C GLN A 167 6.18 2.53 6.40
N TRP A 168 5.31 1.58 6.71
CA TRP A 168 3.86 1.77 6.57
C TRP A 168 3.23 2.36 7.82
N ILE A 169 2.26 3.26 7.60
CA ILE A 169 1.36 3.83 8.61
C ILE A 169 -0.08 3.71 8.09
N PHE A 170 -1.00 3.23 8.92
CA PHE A 170 -2.36 2.90 8.51
C PHE A 170 -3.40 3.79 9.18
N GLY A 171 -4.21 4.47 8.37
CA GLY A 171 -5.39 5.19 8.84
C GLY A 171 -6.37 4.27 9.56
N THR A 172 -7.22 4.82 10.42
CA THR A 172 -8.23 4.05 11.18
C THR A 172 -9.18 3.25 10.29
N ARG A 173 -9.40 3.70 9.05
CA ARG A 173 -10.26 3.04 8.04
C ARG A 173 -9.54 2.03 7.16
N SER A 174 -8.23 1.87 7.29
CA SER A 174 -7.45 0.93 6.47
C SER A 174 -7.54 -0.50 7.02
N ARG A 175 -7.97 -1.44 6.17
CA ARG A 175 -8.07 -2.88 6.53
C ARG A 175 -6.72 -3.59 6.45
N ALA A 176 -5.79 -3.06 5.65
CA ALA A 176 -4.46 -3.63 5.45
C ALA A 176 -3.58 -3.68 6.72
N SER A 177 -3.95 -2.94 7.77
CA SER A 177 -3.25 -2.99 9.07
C SER A 177 -3.15 -4.41 9.66
N HIS A 178 -4.13 -5.27 9.42
CA HIS A 178 -4.09 -6.66 9.90
C HIS A 178 -2.98 -7.49 9.25
N VAL A 179 -2.66 -7.20 7.98
CA VAL A 179 -1.55 -7.86 7.29
C VAL A 179 -0.22 -7.43 7.88
N ALA A 180 -0.06 -6.14 8.19
CA ALA A 180 1.11 -5.65 8.90
C ALA A 180 1.24 -6.24 10.30
N LEU A 181 0.14 -6.39 11.06
CA LEU A 181 0.16 -7.08 12.36
C LEU A 181 0.63 -8.53 12.24
N ALA A 182 0.13 -9.26 11.25
CA ALA A 182 0.49 -10.65 11.02
C ALA A 182 1.96 -10.81 10.58
N ARG A 183 2.46 -9.88 9.76
CA ARG A 183 3.83 -9.87 9.24
C ARG A 183 4.83 -9.37 10.28
N ASP A 184 4.59 -8.20 10.83
CA ASP A 184 5.58 -7.42 11.62
C ASP A 184 5.33 -7.53 13.13
N GLY A 185 4.21 -8.09 13.57
CA GLY A 185 3.81 -8.13 14.98
C GLY A 185 3.21 -6.85 15.52
N TYR A 186 3.27 -5.78 14.75
CA TYR A 186 2.69 -4.50 15.07
C TYR A 186 2.24 -3.80 13.78
N ALA A 187 1.37 -2.81 13.91
CA ALA A 187 1.03 -1.90 12.82
C ALA A 187 1.02 -0.47 13.33
N LEU A 188 1.71 0.43 12.64
CA LEU A 188 1.63 1.85 12.95
C LEU A 188 0.28 2.38 12.50
N ARG A 189 -0.40 3.13 13.37
CA ARG A 189 -1.69 3.74 13.09
C ARG A 189 -1.58 5.25 13.08
N VAL A 190 -2.44 5.88 12.31
CA VAL A 190 -2.65 7.33 12.32
C VAL A 190 -4.14 7.64 12.40
N ARG A 191 -4.49 8.68 13.15
CA ARG A 191 -5.83 9.26 13.19
C ARG A 191 -5.77 10.77 13.17
N CYS A 192 -6.84 11.38 12.70
CA CYS A 192 -7.02 12.83 12.67
C CYS A 192 -8.23 13.20 13.52
N GLU A 193 -8.05 14.10 14.47
CA GLU A 193 -9.11 14.58 15.36
C GLU A 193 -9.25 16.10 15.18
N THR A 194 -10.48 16.60 15.11
CA THR A 194 -10.71 18.05 15.06
C THR A 194 -10.49 18.62 16.45
N HIS A 195 -9.61 19.62 16.56
CA HIS A 195 -9.37 20.36 17.79
C HIS A 195 -9.46 21.86 17.47
N GLY A 196 -10.61 22.48 17.80
CA GLY A 196 -10.92 23.83 17.36
C GLY A 196 -10.96 23.93 15.82
N GLY A 197 -10.26 24.92 15.27
CA GLY A 197 -10.15 25.16 13.81
C GLY A 197 -9.07 24.34 13.08
N THR A 198 -8.49 23.30 13.70
CA THR A 198 -7.42 22.51 13.08
C THR A 198 -7.63 21.00 13.25
N ARG A 199 -6.86 20.21 12.50
CA ARG A 199 -6.80 18.75 12.65
C ARG A 199 -5.54 18.40 13.42
N ARG A 200 -5.71 17.80 14.59
CA ARG A 200 -4.64 17.22 15.38
C ARG A 200 -4.38 15.79 14.89
N ILE A 201 -3.14 15.51 14.53
CA ILE A 201 -2.70 14.18 14.13
C ILE A 201 -2.20 13.44 15.35
N SER A 202 -2.65 12.20 15.54
CA SER A 202 -2.10 11.29 16.55
C SER A 202 -1.69 9.98 15.90
N VAL A 203 -0.62 9.40 16.40
CA VAL A 203 -0.07 8.12 15.97
C VAL A 203 -0.10 7.13 17.12
N GLY A 204 -0.05 5.84 16.79
CA GLY A 204 -0.01 4.78 17.80
C GLY A 204 0.50 3.46 17.24
N ALA A 205 1.12 2.65 18.07
CA ALA A 205 1.50 1.28 17.72
C ALA A 205 0.34 0.34 18.07
N GLN A 206 -0.23 -0.32 17.07
CA GLN A 206 -1.16 -1.42 17.28
C GLN A 206 -0.38 -2.70 17.49
N ILE A 207 -0.58 -3.35 18.63
CA ILE A 207 0.07 -4.61 19.02
C ILE A 207 -1.02 -5.61 19.43
N PRO A 208 -0.95 -6.90 19.03
CA PRO A 208 -1.94 -7.89 19.42
C PRO A 208 -2.15 -7.95 20.94
N GLY A 209 -3.41 -7.92 21.38
CA GLY A 209 -3.78 -7.98 22.80
C GLY A 209 -3.58 -6.68 23.58
N ARG A 210 -3.18 -5.57 22.93
CA ARG A 210 -3.06 -4.25 23.56
C ARG A 210 -3.95 -3.22 22.86
N PRO A 211 -4.57 -2.29 23.58
CA PRO A 211 -5.21 -1.14 22.96
C PRO A 211 -4.16 -0.27 22.25
N VAL A 212 -4.58 0.45 21.21
CA VAL A 212 -3.72 1.45 20.57
C VAL A 212 -3.65 2.67 21.48
N GLU A 213 -2.49 2.93 22.04
CA GLU A 213 -2.21 4.20 22.72
C GLU A 213 -1.92 5.28 21.68
N TRP A 214 -2.61 6.40 21.80
CA TRP A 214 -2.55 7.50 20.83
C TRP A 214 -1.78 8.66 21.41
N GLU A 215 -0.74 9.08 20.70
CA GLU A 215 0.14 10.17 21.10
C GLU A 215 0.56 11.05 19.92
N LEU A 216 1.25 12.15 20.22
CA LEU A 216 1.85 13.00 19.21
C LEU A 216 3.11 12.34 18.66
N ILE A 217 3.32 12.43 17.35
CA ILE A 217 4.49 11.84 16.68
C ILE A 217 5.82 12.46 17.14
N SER A 218 5.79 13.62 17.79
CA SER A 218 6.98 14.30 18.32
C SER A 218 7.82 13.45 19.28
N GLY A 219 7.23 12.45 19.94
CA GLY A 219 7.96 11.51 20.80
C GLY A 219 8.73 10.41 20.05
N TRP A 220 8.53 10.28 18.73
CA TRP A 220 9.04 9.17 17.93
C TRP A 220 10.26 9.59 17.11
N ARG A 221 11.06 8.62 16.67
CA ARG A 221 12.22 8.87 15.80
C ARG A 221 12.17 8.05 14.52
N LEU A 222 12.63 8.63 13.42
CA LEU A 222 12.87 7.87 12.19
C LEU A 222 14.32 7.40 12.13
N THR A 223 14.51 6.10 11.95
CA THR A 223 15.80 5.43 11.81
C THR A 223 15.89 4.69 10.46
N GLN A 224 17.05 4.14 10.13
CA GLN A 224 17.21 3.30 8.93
C GLN A 224 16.31 2.06 8.98
N SER A 225 16.07 1.50 10.17
CA SER A 225 15.14 0.38 10.42
C SER A 225 13.67 0.80 10.46
N GLY A 226 13.35 2.07 10.23
CA GLY A 226 11.98 2.60 10.30
C GLY A 226 11.71 3.43 11.53
N ILE A 227 10.43 3.57 11.87
CA ILE A 227 10.00 4.35 13.04
C ILE A 227 10.39 3.59 14.32
N SER A 228 10.94 4.30 15.29
CA SER A 228 11.39 3.82 16.60
C SER A 228 10.58 4.51 17.70
N THR A 229 10.09 3.67 18.61
CA THR A 229 9.34 4.02 19.83
C THR A 229 9.73 3.00 20.90
N GLY A 230 9.53 3.31 22.19
CA GLY A 230 9.85 2.38 23.28
C GLY A 230 9.23 1.00 23.06
N ASP A 231 7.93 0.93 22.75
CA ASP A 231 7.24 -0.33 22.50
C ASP A 231 7.76 -1.09 21.27
N ILE A 232 8.00 -0.39 20.16
CA ILE A 232 8.44 -1.04 18.91
C ILE A 232 9.87 -1.55 19.05
N ASP A 233 10.73 -0.79 19.72
CA ASP A 233 12.11 -1.19 19.91
C ASP A 233 12.19 -2.39 20.87
N HIS A 234 11.39 -2.42 21.94
CA HIS A 234 11.25 -3.62 22.78
C HIS A 234 10.71 -4.83 22.01
N LEU A 235 9.76 -4.65 21.10
CA LEU A 235 9.28 -5.74 20.24
C LEU A 235 10.34 -6.24 19.27
N ARG A 236 11.14 -5.34 18.68
CA ARG A 236 12.26 -5.71 17.81
C ARG A 236 13.31 -6.51 18.60
N THR A 237 13.71 -6.05 19.79
CA THR A 237 14.70 -6.73 20.64
C THR A 237 14.19 -8.06 21.20
N SER A 238 12.98 -8.09 21.79
CA SER A 238 12.41 -9.31 22.36
C SER A 238 12.14 -10.40 21.32
N ARG A 239 11.90 -10.04 20.05
CA ARG A 239 11.78 -11.01 18.96
C ARG A 239 13.12 -11.64 18.58
N ILE A 240 14.21 -10.88 18.61
CA ILE A 240 15.57 -11.41 18.43
C ILE A 240 15.85 -12.46 19.53
N ASP A 241 15.46 -12.17 20.78
CA ASP A 241 15.70 -13.06 21.92
C ASP A 241 14.75 -14.28 21.95
N THR A 242 13.46 -14.09 21.62
CA THR A 242 12.44 -15.16 21.67
C THR A 242 12.63 -16.17 20.53
N VAL A 243 13.11 -15.76 19.35
CA VAL A 243 13.48 -16.68 18.27
C VAL A 243 14.65 -17.58 18.70
N GLY A 244 15.57 -17.07 19.52
CA GLY A 244 16.63 -17.88 20.15
C GLY A 244 16.14 -18.85 21.22
N ALA A 245 15.13 -18.46 22.01
CA ALA A 245 14.66 -19.25 23.16
C ALA A 245 13.55 -20.27 22.82
N ARG A 246 12.65 -20.00 21.86
CA ARG A 246 11.54 -20.91 21.51
C ARG A 246 11.95 -22.11 20.66
N GLN A 247 13.11 -22.08 20.00
CA GLN A 247 13.60 -23.19 19.16
C GLN A 247 14.19 -24.37 19.96
N LEU A 248 14.36 -24.24 21.27
CA LEU A 248 14.78 -25.33 22.15
C LEU A 248 13.61 -26.11 22.78
N ALA A 249 12.37 -25.62 22.67
CA ALA A 249 11.29 -26.08 23.56
C ALA A 249 10.06 -26.74 22.90
N ASP A 250 9.87 -26.73 21.57
CA ASP A 250 8.61 -27.23 21.02
C ASP A 250 8.75 -28.19 19.82
N ARG A 251 8.71 -29.50 20.14
CA ARG A 251 8.42 -30.60 19.21
C ARG A 251 6.94 -30.95 19.35
N GLY A 252 6.07 -30.23 18.66
CA GLY A 252 4.69 -30.68 18.44
C GLY A 252 3.63 -29.61 18.57
N GLU A 253 3.55 -28.72 17.57
CA GLU A 253 2.31 -28.17 16.97
C GLU A 253 2.70 -27.02 16.04
N HIS A 254 2.71 -27.29 14.73
CA HIS A 254 3.14 -26.33 13.73
C HIS A 254 2.08 -25.24 13.50
N LYS A 255 2.15 -24.16 14.28
CA LYS A 255 1.61 -22.86 13.90
C LYS A 255 2.77 -21.94 13.57
N VAL A 256 3.20 -21.96 12.30
CA VAL A 256 4.24 -21.06 11.79
C VAL A 256 3.65 -19.64 11.76
N VAL A 257 3.80 -18.92 12.87
CA VAL A 257 3.54 -17.48 12.96
C VAL A 257 4.63 -16.76 12.18
N GLY A 258 4.21 -15.77 11.38
CA GLY A 258 4.94 -15.14 10.28
C GLY A 258 6.39 -14.76 10.57
N PHE A 259 7.23 -14.98 9.55
CA PHE A 259 8.65 -14.59 9.48
C PHE A 259 8.82 -13.07 9.62
N PRO A 260 9.41 -12.56 10.72
CA PRO A 260 9.73 -11.15 10.89
C PRO A 260 11.21 -11.01 11.21
N LEU A 261 12.07 -11.39 10.27
CA LEU A 261 13.47 -10.98 10.30
C LEU A 261 13.62 -9.96 9.18
N ASP A 262 14.33 -8.85 9.44
CA ASP A 262 14.84 -8.05 8.34
C ASP A 262 15.63 -9.02 7.46
N VAL A 263 15.35 -9.02 6.16
CA VAL A 263 15.96 -9.99 5.27
C VAL A 263 17.49 -9.82 5.24
N SER A 264 18.00 -8.63 5.63
CA SER A 264 19.42 -8.39 5.87
C SER A 264 20.03 -9.17 7.04
N ASP A 265 19.22 -9.65 7.99
CA ASP A 265 19.64 -10.49 9.13
C ASP A 265 19.58 -11.99 8.80
N LEU A 266 19.09 -12.35 7.61
CA LEU A 266 19.05 -13.72 7.13
C LEU A 266 20.35 -14.06 6.40
N LEU A 267 21.02 -15.10 6.91
CA LEU A 267 22.11 -15.76 6.24
C LEU A 267 21.56 -16.98 5.52
N ILE A 268 22.00 -17.21 4.29
CA ILE A 268 21.62 -18.41 3.55
C ILE A 268 22.86 -19.23 3.22
N ALA A 269 22.69 -20.54 3.27
CA ALA A 269 23.68 -21.51 2.82
C ALA A 269 23.11 -22.30 1.64
N PRO A 270 23.65 -22.16 0.42
CA PRO A 270 23.25 -22.93 -0.73
C PRO A 270 23.34 -24.43 -0.47
N LYS A 271 22.32 -25.17 -0.92
CA LYS A 271 22.36 -26.65 -0.97
C LYS A 271 22.82 -27.18 -2.32
N GLU A 272 22.82 -26.32 -3.34
CA GLU A 272 23.22 -26.63 -4.69
C GLU A 272 24.20 -25.56 -5.18
N THR A 273 25.07 -25.92 -6.13
CA THR A 273 26.06 -25.00 -6.70
C THR A 273 25.51 -24.15 -7.85
N LYS A 274 24.42 -24.61 -8.47
CA LYS A 274 23.82 -23.98 -9.66
C LYS A 274 22.38 -23.59 -9.38
N THR A 275 22.00 -22.44 -9.92
CA THR A 275 20.64 -21.92 -9.87
C THR A 275 19.80 -22.57 -10.97
N ARG A 276 18.50 -22.72 -10.76
CA ARG A 276 17.57 -23.30 -11.74
C ARG A 276 16.54 -22.27 -12.19
N PRO A 277 16.08 -22.29 -13.45
CA PRO A 277 14.98 -21.44 -13.88
C PRO A 277 13.76 -21.61 -12.98
N TRP A 278 13.25 -20.51 -12.45
CA TRP A 278 12.07 -20.51 -11.63
C TRP A 278 10.81 -20.55 -12.50
N LEU A 279 9.92 -21.51 -12.24
CA LEU A 279 8.71 -21.76 -13.01
C LEU A 279 7.43 -21.18 -12.36
N GLY A 280 7.56 -20.45 -11.24
CA GLY A 280 6.43 -19.82 -10.57
C GLY A 280 6.10 -18.42 -11.10
N ASP A 281 5.16 -17.74 -10.44
CA ASP A 281 4.55 -16.47 -10.89
C ASP A 281 5.47 -15.22 -10.88
N SER A 282 6.80 -15.39 -10.75
CA SER A 282 7.73 -14.24 -10.77
C SER A 282 8.17 -13.91 -12.20
N GLU A 283 8.99 -12.86 -12.35
CA GLU A 283 9.43 -12.35 -13.65
C GLU A 283 10.07 -13.44 -14.53
N ARG A 284 9.76 -13.44 -15.84
CA ARG A 284 10.38 -14.35 -16.82
C ARG A 284 11.91 -14.21 -16.76
N GLY A 285 12.60 -15.32 -16.52
CA GLY A 285 14.06 -15.37 -16.41
C GLY A 285 14.57 -15.48 -14.97
N SER A 286 13.69 -15.34 -13.97
CA SER A 286 14.01 -15.57 -12.56
C SER A 286 14.67 -16.93 -12.35
N GLN A 287 15.58 -16.99 -11.39
CA GLN A 287 16.29 -18.18 -11.00
C GLN A 287 15.94 -18.52 -9.56
N SER A 288 16.01 -19.81 -9.22
CA SER A 288 15.72 -20.35 -7.90
C SER A 288 16.88 -21.19 -7.39
N LEU A 289 17.05 -21.21 -6.08
CA LEU A 289 18.09 -21.97 -5.40
C LEU A 289 17.56 -22.50 -4.06
N PRO A 290 17.66 -23.82 -3.79
CA PRO A 290 17.35 -24.35 -2.47
C PRO A 290 18.47 -23.99 -1.49
N VAL A 291 18.08 -23.47 -0.33
CA VAL A 291 19.02 -22.99 0.68
C VAL A 291 18.61 -23.46 2.07
N ARG A 292 19.57 -23.43 2.98
CA ARG A 292 19.33 -23.44 4.41
C ARG A 292 19.42 -22.02 4.94
N VAL A 293 18.35 -21.55 5.58
CA VAL A 293 18.27 -20.22 6.16
C VAL A 293 18.76 -20.27 7.60
N ARG A 294 19.59 -19.30 7.97
CA ARG A 294 20.14 -19.10 9.31
C ARG A 294 19.95 -17.64 9.73
N THR A 295 19.92 -17.38 11.03
CA THR A 295 20.01 -16.02 11.56
C THR A 295 21.45 -15.52 11.53
N GLY A 296 21.67 -14.21 11.67
CA GLY A 296 23.01 -13.63 11.87
C GLY A 296 23.79 -14.24 13.06
N ALA A 297 23.07 -14.78 14.07
CA ALA A 297 23.67 -15.51 15.19
C ALA A 297 24.01 -16.99 14.86
N GLY A 298 23.77 -17.44 13.63
CA GLY A 298 24.11 -18.80 13.15
C GLY A 298 23.05 -19.88 13.41
N ALA A 299 21.93 -19.55 14.06
CA ALA A 299 20.83 -20.49 14.33
C ALA A 299 20.13 -20.90 13.03
N VAL A 300 19.85 -22.18 12.84
CA VAL A 300 19.16 -22.69 11.65
C VAL A 300 17.66 -22.43 11.78
N ILE A 301 17.10 -21.67 10.84
CA ILE A 301 15.66 -21.38 10.82
C ILE A 301 14.91 -22.49 10.09
N GLY A 302 15.47 -22.98 8.98
CA GLY A 302 14.86 -24.02 8.18
C GLY A 302 15.39 -24.02 6.75
N ASP A 303 14.73 -24.76 5.89
CA ASP A 303 15.03 -24.80 4.47
C ASP A 303 14.05 -23.90 3.70
N ALA A 304 14.56 -23.21 2.68
CA ALA A 304 13.77 -22.31 1.85
C ALA A 304 14.24 -22.38 0.39
N LEU A 305 13.43 -21.82 -0.49
CA LEU A 305 13.80 -21.58 -1.88
C LEU A 305 14.02 -20.09 -2.07
N VAL A 306 15.22 -19.68 -2.46
CA VAL A 306 15.51 -18.27 -2.78
C VAL A 306 15.28 -18.05 -4.27
N VAL A 307 14.59 -16.97 -4.63
CA VAL A 307 14.30 -16.56 -6.00
C VAL A 307 14.92 -15.19 -6.26
N PHE A 308 15.67 -15.03 -7.36
CA PHE A 308 16.36 -13.78 -7.72
C PHE A 308 16.41 -13.60 -9.26
N PRO A 309 16.63 -12.36 -9.76
CA PRO A 309 16.43 -12.04 -11.17
C PRO A 309 17.48 -12.61 -12.14
N SER A 310 18.67 -12.99 -11.67
CA SER A 310 19.79 -13.42 -12.54
C SER A 310 20.52 -14.66 -12.02
N ALA A 311 21.03 -15.49 -12.92
CA ALA A 311 21.80 -16.68 -12.55
C ALA A 311 23.13 -16.31 -11.88
N TYR A 312 23.51 -17.09 -10.86
CA TYR A 312 24.85 -17.06 -10.29
C TYR A 312 25.69 -18.14 -10.97
N ALA A 313 26.92 -17.79 -11.35
CA ALA A 313 27.79 -18.70 -12.11
C ALA A 313 28.14 -19.95 -11.29
N GLU A 314 28.61 -19.77 -10.05
CA GLU A 314 28.85 -20.85 -9.09
C GLU A 314 28.66 -20.33 -7.66
N LEU A 315 27.87 -21.06 -6.87
CA LEU A 315 27.73 -20.82 -5.44
C LEU A 315 28.35 -21.98 -4.66
N ALA A 316 29.03 -21.68 -3.56
CA ALA A 316 29.64 -22.71 -2.73
C ALA A 316 28.60 -23.31 -1.77
N ILE A 317 28.43 -24.63 -1.80
CA ILE A 317 27.53 -25.34 -0.88
C ILE A 317 28.01 -25.13 0.56
N GLY A 318 27.08 -24.78 1.45
CA GLY A 318 27.38 -24.55 2.86
C GLY A 318 28.03 -23.21 3.21
N GLN A 319 28.53 -22.46 2.21
CA GLN A 319 29.06 -21.12 2.40
C GLN A 319 27.92 -20.15 2.73
N GLN A 320 28.17 -19.20 3.64
CA GLN A 320 27.17 -18.22 4.03
C GLN A 320 27.14 -17.03 3.07
N TYR A 321 25.94 -16.69 2.62
CA TYR A 321 25.64 -15.50 1.85
C TYR A 321 24.61 -14.66 2.59
N GLN A 322 24.75 -13.34 2.49
CA GLN A 322 23.75 -12.39 2.94
C GLN A 322 22.77 -12.11 1.80
N ILE A 323 21.48 -12.00 2.13
CA ILE A 323 20.47 -11.63 1.16
C ILE A 323 20.50 -10.12 0.94
N LEU A 324 20.59 -9.70 -0.33
CA LEU A 324 20.52 -8.31 -0.73
C LEU A 324 19.07 -7.88 -0.94
N GLY A 325 18.71 -6.76 -0.33
CA GLY A 325 17.42 -6.13 -0.49
C GLY A 325 17.21 -5.52 -1.89
N PRO A 326 15.96 -5.22 -2.26
CA PRO A 326 14.72 -5.61 -1.58
C PRO A 326 14.50 -7.13 -1.55
N ALA A 327 13.89 -7.62 -0.46
CA ALA A 327 13.55 -9.03 -0.35
C ALA A 327 12.26 -9.26 0.43
N SER A 328 11.58 -10.38 0.16
CA SER A 328 10.31 -10.76 0.78
C SER A 328 10.23 -12.27 0.97
N VAL A 329 9.59 -12.71 2.05
CA VAL A 329 9.37 -14.13 2.34
C VAL A 329 7.89 -14.47 2.14
N ARG A 330 7.61 -15.54 1.41
CA ARG A 330 6.27 -16.10 1.18
C ARG A 330 6.25 -17.55 1.64
N ALA A 331 5.25 -17.93 2.42
CA ALA A 331 4.98 -19.34 2.68
C ALA A 331 4.11 -19.88 1.53
N ARG A 332 4.50 -21.02 0.94
CA ARG A 332 3.63 -21.82 0.07
C ARG A 332 3.36 -23.17 0.72
N VAL A 333 2.13 -23.63 0.55
CA VAL A 333 1.76 -25.01 0.82
C VAL A 333 1.68 -25.68 -0.54
N ASP A 334 2.53 -26.67 -0.78
CA ASP A 334 2.39 -27.53 -1.94
C ASP A 334 1.15 -28.43 -1.72
N PRO A 335 0.13 -28.36 -2.59
CA PRO A 335 -1.04 -29.21 -2.46
C PRO A 335 -0.73 -30.71 -2.53
N GLU A 336 0.41 -31.11 -3.12
CA GLU A 336 0.83 -32.51 -3.22
C GLU A 336 1.81 -32.93 -2.11
N GLN A 337 2.63 -32.02 -1.56
CA GLN A 337 3.66 -32.37 -0.57
C GLN A 337 3.27 -32.12 0.90
N LEU A 338 2.11 -31.51 1.19
CA LEU A 338 1.56 -31.23 2.54
C LEU A 338 2.51 -30.52 3.52
N THR A 339 3.71 -30.16 3.09
CA THR A 339 4.74 -29.50 3.89
C THR A 339 4.88 -28.06 3.42
N PRO A 340 4.61 -27.08 4.28
CA PRO A 340 4.81 -25.69 3.92
C PRO A 340 6.29 -25.43 3.70
N TYR A 341 6.63 -24.80 2.57
CA TYR A 341 7.99 -24.33 2.29
C TYR A 341 7.99 -22.81 2.13
N SER A 342 9.11 -22.19 2.51
CA SER A 342 9.30 -20.74 2.39
C SER A 342 9.99 -20.41 1.07
N ILE A 343 9.47 -19.40 0.36
CA ILE A 343 10.08 -18.79 -0.81
C ILE A 343 10.59 -17.41 -0.39
N ILE A 344 11.85 -17.11 -0.68
CA ILE A 344 12.46 -15.81 -0.41
C ILE A 344 12.77 -15.15 -1.75
N ASP A 345 11.99 -14.15 -2.14
CA ASP A 345 12.30 -13.32 -3.30
C ASP A 345 13.32 -12.26 -2.88
N CYS A 346 14.43 -12.09 -3.60
CA CYS A 346 15.45 -11.10 -3.30
C CYS A 346 16.13 -10.54 -4.55
N SER A 347 16.78 -9.38 -4.44
CA SER A 347 17.52 -8.79 -5.54
C SER A 347 18.88 -9.43 -5.81
N GLY A 348 19.48 -10.07 -4.80
CA GLY A 348 20.74 -10.79 -4.99
C GLY A 348 21.32 -11.35 -3.70
N LEU A 349 22.52 -11.90 -3.80
CA LEU A 349 23.27 -12.55 -2.72
C LEU A 349 24.69 -11.97 -2.67
N ALA A 350 25.16 -11.67 -1.46
CA ALA A 350 26.54 -11.26 -1.22
C ALA A 350 27.26 -12.32 -0.40
N LEU A 351 28.46 -12.72 -0.83
CA LEU A 351 29.29 -13.66 -0.09
C LEU A 351 29.77 -13.02 1.21
N LEU A 352 29.57 -13.69 2.34
CA LEU A 352 30.18 -13.26 3.60
C LEU A 352 31.59 -13.83 3.74
N PRO A 353 32.56 -13.02 4.23
CA PRO A 353 33.88 -13.52 4.58
C PRO A 353 33.72 -14.63 5.62
N ALA A 354 34.44 -15.75 5.45
CA ALA A 354 34.41 -16.83 6.42
C ALA A 354 34.88 -16.31 7.79
N ILE A 355 33.95 -16.14 8.73
CA ILE A 355 34.27 -15.84 10.12
C ILE A 355 34.93 -17.11 10.68
N ARG A 356 36.22 -17.01 11.05
CA ARG A 356 36.95 -18.08 11.73
C ARG A 356 36.40 -18.23 13.15
N THR A 357 35.32 -18.99 13.31
CA THR A 357 34.84 -19.42 14.64
C THR A 357 35.26 -20.87 14.87
N PRO A 358 35.90 -21.22 16.00
CA PRO A 358 36.43 -22.56 16.24
C PRO A 358 35.32 -23.61 16.39
N LEU A 359 35.50 -24.76 15.72
CA LEU A 359 34.61 -25.91 15.72
C LEU A 359 34.49 -26.54 17.12
N LEU A 360 33.29 -26.55 17.70
CA LEU A 360 32.91 -27.49 18.76
C LEU A 360 32.30 -28.74 18.08
N ALA A 361 32.75 -29.91 18.54
CA ALA A 361 32.48 -31.23 17.99
C ALA A 361 30.99 -31.65 18.10
N PRO A 362 30.51 -32.56 17.23
CA PRO A 362 29.10 -32.98 17.22
C PRO A 362 28.78 -33.97 18.34
N GLU A 363 27.74 -33.67 19.13
CA GLU A 363 27.14 -34.62 20.06
C GLU A 363 26.23 -35.63 19.31
N VAL A 364 26.42 -36.89 19.66
CA VAL A 364 25.69 -38.07 19.15
C VAL A 364 24.44 -38.28 20.01
N ASP A 365 23.25 -38.08 19.45
CA ASP A 365 21.97 -38.38 20.11
C ASP A 365 21.63 -39.88 19.97
N THR A 366 21.56 -40.57 21.10
CA THR A 366 21.12 -41.96 21.22
C THR A 366 19.81 -41.98 22.00
N ARG A 367 18.68 -42.29 21.35
CA ARG A 367 17.54 -43.00 21.97
C ARG A 367 16.46 -43.46 20.98
N PRO A 368 15.68 -44.50 21.34
CA PRO A 368 15.04 -45.43 20.40
C PRO A 368 13.57 -45.11 20.06
N ARG A 369 13.15 -45.67 18.92
CA ARG A 369 11.80 -45.68 18.34
C ARG A 369 10.81 -46.55 19.13
N THR A 370 9.57 -46.07 19.28
CA THR A 370 8.39 -46.91 19.52
C THR A 370 7.22 -46.47 18.63
N SER A 371 6.59 -47.45 17.97
CA SER A 371 5.50 -47.33 16.99
C SER A 371 4.10 -47.25 17.65
N PRO A 372 3.05 -46.81 16.92
CA PRO A 372 1.78 -46.39 17.48
C PRO A 372 0.70 -47.49 17.56
N LYS A 373 -0.26 -47.33 18.49
CA LYS A 373 -1.48 -48.15 18.57
C LYS A 373 -2.69 -47.44 17.97
N ARG A 374 -3.45 -48.25 17.25
CA ARG A 374 -4.70 -48.04 16.52
C ARG A 374 -5.90 -48.18 17.47
N LEU A 375 -6.90 -47.30 17.37
CA LEU A 375 -8.25 -47.56 17.85
C LEU A 375 -9.31 -47.01 16.86
N THR A 376 -10.14 -47.93 16.41
CA THR A 376 -11.49 -47.82 15.81
C THR A 376 -12.49 -47.41 16.92
N ASN A 377 -13.72 -46.90 16.73
CA ASN A 377 -14.79 -47.22 15.77
C ASN A 377 -16.01 -46.29 16.02
N THR A 378 -16.88 -46.11 15.00
CA THR A 378 -18.39 -45.96 14.97
C THR A 378 -19.09 -44.96 15.94
N ASN A 379 -20.11 -44.17 15.57
CA ASN A 379 -21.38 -44.55 14.92
C ASN A 379 -22.23 -43.32 14.53
N ASP A 380 -23.21 -43.57 13.65
CA ASP A 380 -24.20 -42.68 13.03
C ASP A 380 -25.24 -42.05 13.99
N GLN A 381 -25.91 -40.96 13.55
CA GLN A 381 -27.39 -40.82 13.53
C GLN A 381 -27.85 -39.60 12.69
N GLU A 382 -29.05 -39.76 12.13
CA GLU A 382 -29.68 -39.04 11.01
C GLU A 382 -30.42 -37.72 11.34
N GLU A 383 -30.77 -37.03 10.24
CA GLU A 383 -31.61 -35.85 9.93
C GLU A 383 -33.06 -35.82 10.55
N PRO A 384 -33.90 -34.72 10.45
CA PRO A 384 -34.22 -34.01 9.19
C PRO A 384 -34.66 -32.50 9.19
N VAL A 385 -34.53 -31.93 7.97
CA VAL A 385 -35.37 -31.00 7.17
C VAL A 385 -36.44 -30.09 7.81
N ALA A 386 -36.41 -28.79 7.45
CA ALA A 386 -37.62 -27.98 7.16
C ALA A 386 -37.33 -26.84 6.17
N THR A 387 -38.19 -26.71 5.16
CA THR A 387 -38.18 -25.77 4.04
C THR A 387 -39.36 -24.81 4.20
N GLU A 388 -39.19 -23.50 4.03
CA GLU A 388 -40.33 -22.59 3.76
C GLU A 388 -39.98 -21.51 2.73
N ALA A 389 -40.91 -21.38 1.78
CA ALA A 389 -40.93 -20.48 0.65
C ALA A 389 -41.54 -19.11 1.03
N ARG A 390 -41.12 -18.06 0.31
CA ARG A 390 -41.87 -16.80 0.22
C ARG A 390 -41.86 -16.28 -1.21
N ASP A 391 -43.04 -16.32 -1.81
CA ASP A 391 -43.42 -15.57 -3.01
C ASP A 391 -43.53 -14.07 -2.71
N ALA A 392 -43.06 -13.23 -3.63
CA ALA A 392 -43.59 -11.88 -3.85
C ALA A 392 -43.07 -11.23 -5.15
N VAL A 393 -44.03 -10.97 -6.05
CA VAL A 393 -44.14 -9.78 -6.92
C VAL A 393 -43.18 -9.69 -8.12
N VAL A 394 -43.65 -10.26 -9.25
CA VAL A 394 -43.18 -9.93 -10.60
C VAL A 394 -43.91 -8.68 -11.08
N GLY A 395 -43.16 -7.58 -11.21
CA GLY A 395 -43.63 -6.34 -11.84
C GLY A 395 -42.50 -5.32 -11.95
N SER A 396 -42.07 -5.04 -13.20
CA SER A 396 -41.20 -3.94 -13.65
C SER A 396 -39.67 -4.11 -13.75
N ASP A 397 -39.12 -5.32 -13.82
CA ASP A 397 -37.65 -5.52 -13.90
C ASP A 397 -37.02 -5.07 -15.24
N ASP A 398 -37.73 -5.17 -16.36
CA ASP A 398 -37.14 -4.94 -17.70
C ASP A 398 -36.84 -3.46 -18.01
N GLN A 399 -37.62 -2.52 -17.46
CA GLN A 399 -37.35 -1.09 -17.64
C GLN A 399 -36.26 -0.58 -16.69
N GLN A 400 -36.16 -1.18 -15.52
CA GLN A 400 -35.18 -0.80 -14.50
C GLN A 400 -33.78 -1.34 -14.84
N THR A 401 -33.70 -2.57 -15.36
CA THR A 401 -32.47 -3.16 -15.92
C THR A 401 -31.96 -2.39 -17.14
N ALA A 402 -32.83 -2.05 -18.10
CA ALA A 402 -32.45 -1.26 -19.27
C ALA A 402 -31.92 0.15 -18.92
N HIS A 403 -32.47 0.79 -17.88
CA HIS A 403 -32.00 2.09 -17.41
C HIS A 403 -30.67 2.00 -16.62
N LEU A 404 -30.47 0.94 -15.83
CA LEU A 404 -29.20 0.66 -15.16
C LEU A 404 -28.09 0.37 -16.18
N ASP A 405 -28.39 -0.37 -17.24
CA ASP A 405 -27.44 -0.67 -18.32
C ASP A 405 -27.04 0.59 -19.10
N ARG A 406 -27.98 1.50 -19.40
CA ARG A 406 -27.65 2.79 -20.03
C ARG A 406 -26.74 3.66 -19.15
N ARG A 407 -26.97 3.68 -17.84
CA ARG A 407 -26.11 4.43 -16.90
C ARG A 407 -24.72 3.82 -16.80
N LYS A 408 -24.61 2.49 -16.79
CA LYS A 408 -23.32 1.78 -16.81
C LYS A 408 -22.57 2.05 -18.11
N GLU A 409 -23.26 1.99 -19.25
CA GLU A 409 -22.71 2.31 -20.58
C GLU A 409 -22.15 3.75 -20.62
N MET A 410 -22.90 4.73 -20.12
CA MET A 410 -22.48 6.13 -20.09
C MET A 410 -21.24 6.35 -19.23
N ARG A 411 -21.17 5.74 -18.04
CA ARG A 411 -19.99 5.82 -17.17
C ARG A 411 -18.74 5.23 -17.83
N ILE A 412 -18.89 4.15 -18.57
CA ILE A 412 -17.76 3.52 -19.26
C ILE A 412 -17.30 4.40 -20.43
N ARG A 413 -18.20 5.03 -21.20
CA ARG A 413 -17.83 6.01 -22.23
C ARG A 413 -17.06 7.20 -21.65
N GLU A 414 -17.54 7.79 -20.57
CA GLU A 414 -16.84 8.89 -19.91
C GLU A 414 -15.45 8.48 -19.39
N SER A 415 -15.34 7.26 -18.86
CA SER A 415 -14.07 6.72 -18.38
C SER A 415 -13.10 6.42 -19.53
N ALA A 416 -13.59 5.85 -20.63
CA ALA A 416 -12.81 5.59 -21.84
C ALA A 416 -12.29 6.88 -22.47
N ALA A 417 -13.13 7.91 -22.60
CA ALA A 417 -12.74 9.21 -23.12
C ALA A 417 -11.60 9.86 -22.32
N LYS A 418 -11.63 9.76 -20.98
CA LYS A 418 -10.55 10.26 -20.11
C LYS A 418 -9.24 9.47 -20.28
N VAL A 419 -9.33 8.15 -20.44
CA VAL A 419 -8.13 7.33 -20.70
C VAL A 419 -7.54 7.64 -22.08
N ILE A 420 -8.37 7.85 -23.10
CA ILE A 420 -7.96 8.30 -24.43
C ILE A 420 -7.24 9.66 -24.36
N GLN A 421 -7.78 10.64 -23.64
CA GLN A 421 -7.12 11.94 -23.45
C GLN A 421 -5.74 11.81 -22.78
N ARG A 422 -5.60 10.89 -21.81
CA ARG A 422 -4.30 10.61 -21.17
C ARG A 422 -3.34 9.86 -22.10
N LEU A 423 -3.85 9.02 -22.99
CA LEU A 423 -3.06 8.38 -24.06
C LEU A 423 -2.53 9.43 -25.03
N GLU A 424 -3.33 10.42 -25.43
CA GLU A 424 -2.90 11.57 -26.23
C GLU A 424 -1.77 12.35 -25.56
N GLN A 425 -1.94 12.65 -24.26
CA GLN A 425 -0.92 13.35 -23.49
C GLN A 425 0.37 12.51 -23.36
N ALA A 426 0.27 11.21 -23.09
CA ALA A 426 1.43 10.32 -23.03
C ALA A 426 2.13 10.24 -24.39
N ARG A 427 1.38 10.26 -25.49
CA ARG A 427 1.90 10.29 -26.87
C ARG A 427 2.62 11.59 -27.19
N SER A 428 2.07 12.74 -26.80
CA SER A 428 2.67 14.04 -27.08
C SER A 428 4.01 14.24 -26.34
N VAL A 429 4.17 13.66 -25.16
CA VAL A 429 5.44 13.70 -24.39
C VAL A 429 6.35 12.48 -24.64
N GLY A 430 5.97 11.58 -25.55
CA GLY A 430 6.78 10.39 -25.90
C GLY A 430 6.87 9.30 -24.82
N ASN A 431 6.03 9.33 -23.79
CA ASN A 431 6.07 8.38 -22.67
C ASN A 431 5.37 7.06 -23.02
N ARG A 432 6.09 6.16 -23.70
CA ARG A 432 5.56 4.86 -24.17
C ARG A 432 5.23 3.88 -23.03
N SER A 433 5.93 3.94 -21.90
CA SER A 433 5.64 3.09 -20.74
C SER A 433 4.27 3.42 -20.15
N ARG A 434 4.02 4.71 -19.88
CA ARG A 434 2.71 5.19 -19.42
C ARG A 434 1.62 4.95 -20.47
N GLY A 435 1.94 5.12 -21.75
CA GLY A 435 1.03 4.79 -22.84
C GLY A 435 0.57 3.33 -22.80
N ARG A 436 1.46 2.37 -22.53
CA ARG A 436 1.13 0.94 -22.47
C ARG A 436 0.20 0.60 -21.30
N GLU A 437 0.46 1.13 -20.12
CA GLU A 437 -0.41 0.98 -18.95
C GLU A 437 -1.83 1.52 -19.22
N LEU A 438 -1.91 2.72 -19.82
CA LEU A 438 -3.19 3.33 -20.17
C LEU A 438 -3.94 2.54 -21.26
N LEU A 439 -3.22 1.97 -22.21
CA LEU A 439 -3.81 1.15 -23.27
C LEU A 439 -4.38 -0.15 -22.70
N ASP A 440 -3.66 -0.84 -21.80
CA ASP A 440 -4.16 -2.04 -21.13
C ASP A 440 -5.44 -1.75 -20.33
N ARG A 441 -5.47 -0.62 -19.63
CA ARG A 441 -6.66 -0.14 -18.92
C ARG A 441 -7.83 0.11 -19.87
N LEU A 442 -7.59 0.75 -21.01
CA LEU A 442 -8.63 0.97 -22.04
C LEU A 442 -9.16 -0.36 -22.57
N GLY A 443 -8.28 -1.32 -22.87
CA GLY A 443 -8.65 -2.64 -23.34
C GLY A 443 -9.53 -3.40 -22.35
N ASN A 444 -9.19 -3.36 -21.06
CA ASN A 444 -9.99 -4.02 -20.02
C ASN A 444 -11.38 -3.40 -19.84
N MET A 445 -11.52 -2.08 -19.99
CA MET A 445 -12.84 -1.43 -19.99
C MET A 445 -13.70 -1.90 -21.17
N LEU A 446 -13.10 -1.98 -22.37
CA LEU A 446 -13.82 -2.34 -23.60
C LEU A 446 -14.20 -3.82 -23.69
N LYS A 447 -13.49 -4.73 -23.01
CA LYS A 447 -13.82 -6.18 -22.97
C LYS A 447 -15.20 -6.49 -22.35
N SER A 448 -15.71 -5.58 -21.52
CA SER A 448 -16.94 -5.80 -20.75
C SER A 448 -18.23 -5.43 -21.48
N LEU A 449 -18.16 -5.04 -22.76
CA LEU A 449 -19.27 -4.37 -23.46
C LEU A 449 -19.45 -4.83 -24.91
N PRO A 450 -20.69 -4.78 -25.43
CA PRO A 450 -20.98 -5.14 -26.82
C PRO A 450 -20.31 -4.16 -27.80
N SER A 451 -19.58 -4.73 -28.78
CA SER A 451 -18.66 -4.02 -29.68
C SER A 451 -19.31 -2.96 -30.56
N GLU A 452 -20.60 -3.10 -30.90
CA GLU A 452 -21.27 -2.19 -31.84
C GLU A 452 -21.45 -0.77 -31.31
N LYS A 453 -21.57 -0.59 -30.00
CA LYS A 453 -21.84 0.72 -29.39
C LYS A 453 -20.58 1.55 -29.06
N PHE A 454 -19.40 0.97 -29.22
CA PHE A 454 -18.10 1.56 -28.84
C PHE A 454 -17.11 1.59 -30.02
N ARG A 455 -17.62 1.70 -31.25
CA ARG A 455 -16.80 1.70 -32.48
C ARG A 455 -15.80 2.85 -32.52
N HIS A 456 -16.08 3.97 -31.86
CA HIS A 456 -15.13 5.09 -31.81
C HIS A 456 -13.94 4.78 -30.90
N GLU A 457 -14.21 4.29 -29.70
CA GLU A 457 -13.21 3.92 -28.69
C GLU A 457 -12.37 2.73 -29.15
N LEU A 458 -12.96 1.75 -29.85
CA LEU A 458 -12.23 0.63 -30.44
C LEU A 458 -11.27 1.08 -31.55
N ARG A 459 -11.66 2.07 -32.38
CA ARG A 459 -10.75 2.67 -33.37
C ARG A 459 -9.59 3.40 -32.71
N GLN A 460 -9.87 4.18 -31.66
CA GLN A 460 -8.84 4.87 -30.89
C GLN A 460 -7.88 3.87 -30.20
N TYR A 461 -8.42 2.80 -29.62
CA TYR A 461 -7.61 1.71 -29.05
C TYR A 461 -6.65 1.10 -30.09
N ALA A 462 -7.13 0.82 -31.31
CA ALA A 462 -6.29 0.29 -32.38
C ALA A 462 -5.18 1.28 -32.80
N GLU A 463 -5.50 2.57 -32.89
CA GLU A 463 -4.53 3.63 -33.21
C GLU A 463 -3.40 3.70 -32.18
N TYR A 464 -3.73 3.75 -30.88
CA TYR A 464 -2.72 3.80 -29.82
C TYR A 464 -1.93 2.49 -29.69
N SER A 465 -2.55 1.35 -29.97
CA SER A 465 -1.86 0.06 -30.06
C SER A 465 -0.80 0.05 -31.17
N ALA A 466 -1.13 0.61 -32.34
CA ALA A 466 -0.18 0.77 -33.44
C ALA A 466 0.96 1.73 -33.06
N TRP A 467 0.64 2.85 -32.40
CA TRP A 467 1.65 3.79 -31.92
C TRP A 467 2.65 3.13 -30.96
N LEU A 468 2.18 2.27 -30.04
CA LEU A 468 3.01 1.60 -29.03
C LEU A 468 3.76 0.37 -29.54
N SER A 469 3.33 -0.19 -30.65
CA SER A 469 4.05 -1.26 -31.35
C SER A 469 5.39 -0.73 -31.90
N PRO A 470 6.47 -1.53 -31.86
CA PRO A 470 7.73 -1.12 -32.48
C PRO A 470 7.54 -0.97 -34.00
N PRO A 471 8.19 0.02 -34.65
CA PRO A 471 8.10 0.15 -36.10
C PRO A 471 8.69 -1.08 -36.77
N ILE A 472 7.89 -1.79 -37.55
CA ILE A 472 8.37 -2.85 -38.43
C ILE A 472 8.93 -2.16 -39.68
N LYS A 473 10.25 -2.03 -39.77
CA LYS A 473 10.95 -1.78 -41.04
C LYS A 473 11.68 -3.07 -41.41
N ASP A 474 11.40 -3.58 -42.61
CA ASP A 474 12.12 -4.69 -43.26
C ASP A 474 12.22 -6.00 -42.47
N GLY A 475 11.12 -6.43 -41.85
CA GLY A 475 10.99 -7.80 -41.30
C GLY A 475 11.93 -8.15 -40.13
N ARG A 476 12.60 -7.17 -39.51
CA ARG A 476 13.47 -7.40 -38.33
C ARG A 476 13.11 -6.46 -37.18
N ILE A 477 12.87 -7.02 -36.00
CA ILE A 477 12.64 -6.26 -34.75
C ILE A 477 13.97 -5.64 -34.32
N GLN A 478 14.11 -4.31 -34.41
CA GLN A 478 15.23 -3.61 -33.77
C GLN A 478 14.99 -3.48 -32.27
N ILE A 479 15.78 -4.20 -31.47
CA ILE A 479 15.94 -3.93 -30.04
C ILE A 479 17.00 -2.83 -29.93
N GLY A 480 16.59 -1.60 -29.63
CA GLY A 480 17.48 -0.46 -29.48
C GLY A 480 18.53 -0.71 -28.39
N ARG A 481 19.82 -0.71 -28.77
CA ARG A 481 20.94 -0.69 -27.82
C ARG A 481 20.87 0.62 -27.01
N ARG A 482 20.76 0.50 -25.69
CA ARG A 482 20.89 1.62 -24.75
C ARG A 482 22.34 2.14 -24.78
N ARG A 483 22.50 3.45 -24.92
CA ARG A 483 23.70 4.20 -24.53
C ARG A 483 23.53 4.67 -23.10
#